data_AF-A0A0P1HAA5-F1
#
_entry.id   AF-A0A0P1HAA5-F1
#
_cell.length_a   1.000
_cell.length_b   1.000
_cell.length_c   1.000
_cell.angle_alpha   90.00
_cell.angle_beta   90.00
_cell.angle_gamma   90.00
#
_symmetry.space_group_name_H-M   'P 1'
#
loop_
_entity.id
_entity.type
_entity.pdbx_description
1 polymer ?
#
loop_
_entity_poly.entity_id
_entity_poly.type
_entity_poly.pdbx_seq_one_letter_code
_entity_poly.pdbx_strand_id
1 'polypeptide(L)'
;MTAKTTTDPTFIHIIDHRTPALWKARLYFTLIPLILIGTGAVLESSAMQWTGFIFTCFLALGVLVKRKSDQITIDQARTRLDELERAASR
;
A
#
# COMPACT_ATOMS: atom_id res chain seq x y z
N MET A 1 -9.65 35.83 -32.25
CA MET A 1 -8.53 34.98 -31.78
C MET A 1 -8.98 34.27 -30.52
N THR A 2 -9.50 33.06 -30.69
CA THR A 2 -10.06 32.21 -29.62
C THR A 2 -8.90 31.47 -28.96
N ALA A 3 -8.63 31.77 -27.68
CA ALA A 3 -7.60 31.09 -26.90
C ALA A 3 -7.98 29.61 -26.75
N LYS A 4 -7.21 28.74 -27.40
CA LYS A 4 -7.29 27.29 -27.25
C LYS A 4 -6.61 26.94 -25.92
N THR A 5 -7.40 26.70 -24.88
CA THR A 5 -6.88 26.14 -23.62
C THR A 5 -6.56 24.67 -23.87
N THR A 6 -5.27 24.39 -24.09
CA THR A 6 -4.73 23.03 -24.14
C THR A 6 -4.85 22.40 -22.75
N THR A 7 -5.91 21.65 -22.51
CA THR A 7 -6.04 20.74 -21.37
C THR A 7 -5.11 19.55 -21.59
N ASP A 8 -3.85 19.72 -21.22
CA ASP A 8 -2.94 18.61 -20.99
C ASP A 8 -3.49 17.79 -19.81
N PRO A 9 -3.71 16.46 -19.94
CA PRO A 9 -4.23 15.64 -18.84
C PRO A 9 -3.18 15.58 -17.73
N THR A 10 -3.24 16.57 -16.84
CA THR A 10 -2.29 16.72 -15.74
C THR A 10 -2.68 15.69 -14.69
N PHE A 11 -1.93 14.60 -14.59
CA PHE A 11 -2.19 13.57 -13.59
C PHE A 11 -1.87 14.10 -12.19
N ILE A 12 -2.88 14.13 -11.31
CA ILE A 12 -2.69 14.56 -9.91
C ILE A 12 -2.49 13.32 -9.05
N HIS A 13 -1.35 13.23 -8.39
CA HIS A 13 -1.07 12.15 -7.45
C HIS A 13 -1.62 12.55 -6.06
N ILE A 14 -2.72 11.92 -5.64
CA ILE A 14 -3.25 12.12 -4.28
C ILE A 14 -2.38 11.33 -3.30
N ILE A 15 -1.67 12.03 -2.41
CA ILE A 15 -0.88 11.41 -1.35
C ILE A 15 -1.77 11.31 -0.10
N ASP A 16 -2.29 10.12 0.18
CA ASP A 16 -3.05 9.86 1.41
C ASP A 16 -2.09 9.65 2.61
N HIS A 17 -2.11 10.60 3.56
CA HIS A 17 -1.32 10.56 4.80
C HIS A 17 -1.96 9.72 5.92
N ARG A 18 -3.11 9.08 5.70
CA ARG A 18 -3.76 8.20 6.69
C ARG A 18 -3.11 6.81 6.81
N THR A 19 -1.99 6.58 6.11
CA THR A 19 -1.28 5.32 6.13
C THR A 19 -0.54 5.10 7.46
N PRO A 20 -0.71 3.95 8.13
CA PRO A 20 0.09 3.62 9.30
C PRO A 20 1.56 3.67 8.90
N ALA A 21 2.36 4.34 9.72
CA ALA A 21 3.73 4.72 9.40
C ALA A 21 4.51 3.55 8.75
N LEU A 22 4.92 3.73 7.49
CA LEU A 22 5.52 2.70 6.61
C LEU A 22 6.69 1.94 7.26
N TRP A 23 7.37 2.56 8.23
CA TRP A 23 8.44 1.93 9.00
C TRP A 23 7.94 0.74 9.84
N LYS A 24 6.72 0.79 10.41
CA LYS A 24 6.15 -0.31 11.18
C LYS A 24 5.93 -1.54 10.30
N ALA A 25 5.42 -1.36 9.09
CA ALA A 25 5.24 -2.44 8.12
C ALA A 25 6.57 -3.10 7.75
N ARG A 26 7.64 -2.31 7.56
CA ARG A 26 9.01 -2.82 7.31
C ARG A 26 9.58 -3.60 8.50
N LEU A 27 9.29 -3.13 9.72
CA LEU A 27 9.70 -3.81 10.96
C LEU A 27 9.03 -5.18 11.09
N TYR A 28 7.71 -5.26 10.89
CA TYR A 28 6.97 -6.52 10.95
C TYR A 28 7.41 -7.50 9.86
N PHE A 29 7.67 -6.99 8.65
CA PHE A 29 8.15 -7.80 7.53
C PHE A 29 9.50 -8.48 7.80
N THR A 30 10.34 -7.90 8.66
CA THR A 30 11.67 -8.42 8.96
C THR A 30 11.72 -9.23 10.25
N LEU A 31 11.03 -8.76 11.30
CA LEU A 31 11.02 -9.43 12.61
C LEU A 31 10.24 -10.75 12.60
N ILE A 32 9.08 -10.79 11.95
CA ILE A 32 8.22 -11.99 11.98
C ILE A 32 8.92 -13.19 11.33
N PRO A 33 9.51 -13.06 10.12
CA PRO A 33 10.26 -14.17 9.51
C PRO A 33 11.49 -14.56 10.31
N LEU A 34 12.22 -13.58 10.86
CA LEU A 34 13.41 -13.83 11.65
C LEU A 34 13.10 -14.67 12.88
N ILE A 35 11.99 -14.39 13.57
CA ILE A 35 11.55 -15.17 14.73
C ILE A 35 11.13 -16.58 14.31
N LEU A 36 10.30 -16.73 13.27
CA LEU A 36 9.79 -18.04 12.83
C LEU A 36 10.89 -18.95 12.28
N ILE A 37 11.71 -18.43 11.37
CA ILE A 37 12.81 -19.18 10.73
C ILE A 37 13.93 -19.41 11.75
N GLY A 38 14.27 -18.40 12.56
CA GLY A 38 15.29 -18.52 13.60
C GLY A 38 14.92 -19.54 14.67
N THR A 39 13.67 -19.53 15.15
CA THR A 39 13.20 -20.53 16.12
C THR A 39 13.16 -21.93 15.50
N GLY A 40 12.71 -22.04 14.24
CA GLY A 40 12.74 -23.30 13.49
C GLY A 40 14.15 -23.84 13.22
N ALA A 41 15.15 -22.97 13.09
CA ALA A 41 16.55 -23.37 12.96
C ALA A 41 17.11 -23.89 14.29
N VAL A 42 16.83 -23.21 15.41
CA VAL A 42 17.30 -23.63 16.74
C VAL A 42 16.68 -24.96 17.17
N LEU A 43 15.42 -25.20 16.82
CA LEU A 43 14.71 -26.44 17.15
C LEU A 43 14.91 -27.56 16.11
N GLU A 44 15.77 -27.36 15.10
CA GLU A 44 15.95 -28.26 13.94
C GLU A 44 14.63 -28.67 13.27
N SER A 45 13.59 -27.83 13.40
CA SER A 45 12.25 -28.10 12.88
C SER A 45 12.13 -27.51 11.49
N SER A 46 12.33 -28.35 10.48
CA SER A 46 12.13 -28.00 9.07
C SER A 46 10.69 -27.52 8.80
N ALA A 47 9.69 -28.04 9.51
CA ALA A 47 8.31 -27.58 9.39
C ALA A 47 8.12 -26.10 9.80
N MET A 48 8.79 -25.66 10.88
CA MET A 48 8.73 -24.26 11.33
C MET A 48 9.47 -23.31 10.37
N GLN A 49 10.58 -23.77 9.78
CA GLN A 49 11.32 -23.00 8.77
C GLN A 49 10.47 -22.77 7.52
N TRP A 50 9.80 -23.81 7.03
CA TRP A 50 8.87 -23.70 5.90
C TRP A 50 7.66 -22.82 6.22
N THR A 51 7.13 -22.91 7.44
CA THR A 51 6.02 -22.03 7.88
C THR A 51 6.44 -20.56 7.88
N GLY A 52 7.64 -20.25 8.38
CA GLY A 52 8.20 -18.90 8.33
C GLY A 52 8.41 -18.40 6.90
N PHE A 53 8.92 -19.26 6.01
CA PHE A 53 9.10 -18.93 4.60
C PHE A 53 7.77 -18.63 3.89
N ILE A 54 6.78 -19.51 4.03
CA ILE A 54 5.44 -19.34 3.42
C ILE A 54 4.79 -18.05 3.91
N PHE A 55 4.85 -17.78 5.22
CA PHE A 55 4.28 -16.56 5.79
C PHE A 55 4.94 -15.29 5.24
N THR A 56 6.26 -15.34 5.01
CA THR A 56 7.02 -14.25 4.39
C THR A 56 6.57 -14.00 2.95
N CYS A 57 6.34 -15.06 2.16
CA CYS A 57 5.83 -14.95 0.80
C CYS A 57 4.43 -14.28 0.76
N PHE A 58 3.53 -14.67 1.67
CA PHE A 58 2.20 -14.04 1.76
C PHE A 58 2.28 -12.57 2.15
N LEU A 59 3.13 -12.21 3.11
CA LEU A 59 3.39 -10.81 3.46
C LEU A 59 3.91 -10.02 2.25
N ALA A 60 4.81 -10.61 1.44
CA ALA A 60 5.41 -9.95 0.29
C ALA A 60 4.36 -9.65 -0.80
N LEU A 61 3.47 -10.61 -1.04
CA LEU A 61 2.35 -10.44 -1.97
C LEU A 61 1.38 -9.34 -1.51
N GLY A 62 1.09 -9.26 -0.20
CA GLY A 62 0.23 -8.21 0.34
C GLY A 62 0.78 -6.80 0.12
N VAL A 63 2.09 -6.62 0.19
CA VAL A 63 2.75 -5.33 -0.08
C VAL A 63 2.68 -4.96 -1.57
N LEU A 64 2.82 -5.94 -2.47
CA LEU A 64 2.70 -5.73 -3.91
C LEU A 64 1.27 -5.31 -4.30
N VAL A 65 0.26 -5.95 -3.73
CA VAL A 65 -1.15 -5.61 -4.00
C VAL A 65 -1.50 -4.18 -3.54
N LYS A 66 -0.94 -3.72 -2.41
CA LYS A 66 -1.17 -2.36 -1.90
C LYS A 66 -0.55 -1.24 -2.75
N ARG A 67 0.34 -1.55 -3.70
CA ARG A 67 0.99 -0.53 -4.55
C ARG A 67 0.15 -0.06 -5.74
N LYS A 68 -1.08 -0.55 -5.91
CA LYS A 68 -2.05 0.12 -6.80
C LYS A 68 -2.49 1.44 -6.16
N SER A 69 -1.63 2.45 -6.26
CA SER A 69 -2.02 3.84 -6.11
C SER A 69 -2.91 4.18 -7.30
N ASP A 70 -4.18 4.46 -7.05
CA ASP A 70 -5.13 4.90 -8.07
C ASP A 70 -4.62 6.23 -8.64
N GLN A 71 -4.00 6.17 -9.81
CA GLN A 71 -3.79 7.35 -10.63
C GLN A 71 -5.16 7.76 -11.15
N ILE A 72 -5.71 8.83 -10.56
CA ILE A 72 -6.96 9.42 -11.00
C ILE A 72 -6.68 10.67 -11.83
N THR A 73 -7.50 10.88 -12.84
CA THR A 73 -7.47 12.11 -13.64
C THR A 73 -8.04 13.28 -12.83
N ILE A 74 -7.75 14.52 -13.23
CA ILE A 74 -8.27 15.73 -12.55
C ILE A 74 -9.79 15.67 -12.38
N ASP A 75 -10.50 15.24 -13.42
CA ASP A 75 -11.96 15.16 -13.40
C ASP A 75 -12.45 14.14 -12.38
N GLN A 76 -11.77 13.00 -12.26
CA GLN A 76 -12.08 12.00 -11.24
C GLN A 76 -11.75 12.50 -9.82
N ALA A 77 -10.65 13.24 -9.66
CA ALA A 77 -10.29 13.85 -8.38
C ALA A 77 -11.32 14.88 -7.92
N ARG A 78 -11.87 15.69 -8.84
CA ARG A 78 -12.94 16.66 -8.54
C ARG A 78 -14.22 15.97 -8.10
N THR A 79 -14.67 14.94 -8.84
CA THR A 79 -15.86 14.18 -8.46
C THR A 79 -15.71 13.54 -7.08
N ARG A 80 -14.53 12.99 -6.76
CA ARG A 80 -14.24 12.43 -5.43
C ARG A 80 -14.24 13.50 -4.33
N LEU A 81 -13.79 14.72 -4.64
CA LEU A 81 -13.80 15.82 -3.68
C LEU A 81 -15.24 16.25 -3.36
N ASP A 82 -16.09 16.40 -4.37
CA ASP A 82 -17.51 16.74 -4.19
C ASP A 82 -18.26 15.67 -3.36
N GLU A 83 -17.94 14.39 -3.58
CA GLU A 83 -18.49 13.28 -2.78
C GLU A 83 -18.08 13.37 -1.31
N LEU A 84 -16.81 13.68 -1.03
CA LEU A 84 -16.29 13.84 0.33
C LEU A 84 -16.89 15.06 1.04
N GLU A 85 -17.06 16.19 0.34
CA GLU A 85 -17.65 17.41 0.89
C GLU A 85 -19.13 17.19 1.26
N ARG A 86 -19.89 16.48 0.40
CA ARG A 86 -21.27 16.07 0.72
C ARG A 86 -21.35 15.12 1.90
N ALA A 87 -20.37 14.22 2.05
CA ALA A 87 -20.32 13.28 3.16
C ALA A 87 -19.93 13.97 4.49
N ALA A 88 -19.05 14.98 4.45
CA ALA A 88 -18.63 15.74 5.62
C ALA A 88 -19.67 16.76 6.11
N SER A 89 -20.58 17.18 5.23
CA SER A 89 -21.67 18.13 5.54
C SER A 89 -22.93 17.45 6.11
N ARG A 90 -22.87 16.15 6.40
CA ARG A 90 -23.89 15.36 7.10
C ARG A 90 -23.46 15.09 8.53
#